data_AF-A0A430Q270-F1
#
_entry.id   AF-A0A430Q270-F1
#
_cell.length_a   1.000
_cell.length_b   1.000
_cell.length_c   1.000
_cell.angle_alpha   90.00
_cell.angle_beta   90.00
_cell.angle_gamma   90.00
#
_symmetry.space_group_name_H-M   'P 1'
#
loop_
_entity.id
_entity.type
_entity.pdbx_description
1 polymer ?
#
loop_
_entity_poly.entity_id
_entity_poly.type
_entity_poly.pdbx_seq_one_letter_code
_entity_poly.pdbx_strand_id
1 'polypeptide(L)'
;MRGHILRLVVGSGCWYTVTGLINLIHDWSGHCHPASVTLPNGLRPNQRISCHRAGGVWLGFDISGHCFLLIMSNLWIIEELGCMQHWNKLSEILQLHKSNEPNQSTNTSGIRHVSEQELNIMRSAYRRLTSVIRLIFSFTACLSMLWDIMFLSTVIYFHTMPSKLLGTALGVACWFLFYRVIFRSCPTGYWGGFAPGLPGDGPIKFVLN
;
A
#
# COMPACT_ATOMS: atom_id res chain seq x y z
N MET A 1 6.01 -14.23 -1.79
CA MET A 1 5.92 -13.35 -2.98
C MET A 1 4.48 -13.16 -3.47
N ARG A 2 3.69 -14.23 -3.67
CA ARG A 2 2.26 -14.13 -4.10
C ARG A 2 1.40 -13.17 -3.25
N GLY A 3 1.48 -13.24 -1.92
CA GLY A 3 0.72 -12.35 -1.03
C GLY A 3 1.03 -10.86 -1.22
N HIS A 4 2.30 -10.49 -1.36
CA HIS A 4 2.72 -9.10 -1.62
C HIS A 4 2.16 -8.57 -2.95
N ILE A 5 2.17 -9.40 -4.01
CA ILE A 5 1.61 -9.02 -5.32
C ILE A 5 0.09 -8.85 -5.22
N LEU A 6 -0.60 -9.74 -4.50
CA LEU A 6 -2.04 -9.63 -4.30
C LEU A 6 -2.40 -8.35 -3.52
N ARG A 7 -1.67 -7.99 -2.45
CA ARG A 7 -1.90 -6.73 -1.73
C ARG A 7 -1.62 -5.51 -2.59
N LEU A 8 -0.61 -5.57 -3.47
CA LEU A 8 -0.35 -4.50 -4.43
C LEU A 8 -1.53 -4.31 -5.39
N VAL A 9 -2.07 -5.41 -5.96
CA VAL A 9 -3.25 -5.38 -6.84
C VAL A 9 -4.48 -4.82 -6.10
N VAL A 10 -4.71 -5.27 -4.87
CA VAL A 10 -5.79 -4.74 -4.02
C VAL A 10 -5.63 -3.25 -3.76
N GLY A 11 -4.40 -2.79 -3.45
CA GLY A 11 -4.09 -1.37 -3.27
C GLY A 11 -4.33 -0.54 -4.54
N SER A 12 -3.93 -1.05 -5.71
CA SER A 12 -4.22 -0.41 -7.00
C SER A 12 -5.72 -0.34 -7.29
N GLY A 13 -6.47 -1.39 -6.97
CA GLY A 13 -7.93 -1.40 -7.08
C GLY A 13 -8.58 -0.36 -6.17
N CYS A 14 -8.17 -0.31 -4.89
CA CYS A 14 -8.63 0.69 -3.93
C CYS A 14 -8.39 2.11 -4.42
N TRP A 15 -7.17 2.39 -4.90
CA TRP A 15 -6.82 3.69 -5.49
C TRP A 15 -7.77 4.08 -6.62
N TYR A 16 -7.99 3.18 -7.57
CA TYR A 16 -8.84 3.44 -8.73
C TYR A 16 -10.29 3.73 -8.31
N THR A 17 -10.84 2.94 -7.39
CA THR A 17 -12.21 3.13 -6.87
C THR A 17 -12.35 4.47 -6.15
N VAL A 18 -11.45 4.78 -5.21
CA VAL A 18 -11.53 6.02 -4.42
C VAL A 18 -11.31 7.25 -5.30
N THR A 19 -10.39 7.20 -6.26
CA THR A 19 -10.19 8.29 -7.23
C THR A 19 -11.43 8.49 -8.10
N GLY A 20 -12.09 7.41 -8.52
CA GLY A 20 -13.37 7.48 -9.21
C GLY A 20 -14.45 8.17 -8.37
N LEU A 21 -14.54 7.85 -7.07
CA LEU A 21 -15.46 8.51 -6.15
C LEU A 21 -15.14 10.00 -5.95
N ILE A 22 -13.87 10.37 -5.83
CA ILE A 22 -13.44 11.78 -5.73
C ILE A 22 -13.89 12.56 -6.98
N ASN A 23 -13.68 12.01 -8.18
CA ASN A 23 -14.13 12.63 -9.42
C ASN A 23 -15.65 12.76 -9.49
N LEU A 24 -16.39 11.73 -9.03
CA LEU A 24 -17.84 11.78 -8.97
C LEU A 24 -18.34 12.88 -8.03
N ILE A 25 -17.73 13.03 -6.85
CA ILE A 25 -18.06 14.08 -5.89
C ILE A 25 -17.77 15.47 -6.49
N HIS A 26 -16.66 15.62 -7.21
CA HIS A 26 -16.29 16.87 -7.87
C HIS A 26 -17.29 17.26 -8.97
N ASP A 27 -17.69 16.31 -9.81
CA ASP A 27 -18.67 16.55 -10.87
C ASP A 27 -20.08 16.78 -10.31
N TRP A 28 -20.45 16.12 -9.20
CA TRP A 28 -21.75 16.29 -8.57
C TRP A 28 -21.89 17.62 -7.81
N SER A 29 -20.83 18.04 -7.11
CA SER A 29 -20.83 19.30 -6.33
C SER A 29 -20.58 20.55 -7.18
N GLY A 30 -20.09 20.36 -8.40
CA GLY A 30 -19.57 21.45 -9.21
C GLY A 30 -20.61 22.17 -10.07
N HIS A 31 -20.27 23.40 -10.42
CA HIS A 31 -21.08 24.26 -11.27
C HIS A 31 -20.18 25.04 -12.23
N CYS A 32 -20.73 25.43 -13.39
CA CYS A 32 -19.98 26.19 -14.39
C CYS A 32 -19.91 27.69 -14.03
N HIS A 33 -18.70 28.26 -14.07
CA HIS A 33 -18.41 29.68 -13.85
C HIS A 33 -17.67 30.29 -15.07
N PRO A 34 -17.91 31.56 -15.43
CA PRO A 34 -18.93 32.46 -14.90
C PRO A 34 -20.35 32.01 -15.27
N ALA A 35 -21.35 32.45 -14.48
CA ALA A 35 -22.75 32.06 -14.70
C ALA A 35 -23.34 32.55 -16.04
N SER A 36 -22.64 33.47 -16.73
CA SER A 36 -22.98 33.95 -18.07
C SER A 36 -22.67 32.95 -19.19
N VAL A 37 -21.89 31.90 -18.92
CA VAL A 37 -21.56 30.87 -19.92
C VAL A 37 -22.80 30.01 -20.18
N THR A 38 -23.28 30.05 -21.41
CA THR A 38 -24.45 29.29 -21.89
C THR A 38 -24.08 28.48 -23.12
N LEU A 39 -24.73 27.33 -23.29
CA LEU A 39 -24.60 26.50 -24.49
C LEU A 39 -25.39 27.12 -25.67
N PRO A 40 -25.20 26.64 -26.92
CA PRO A 40 -25.91 27.14 -28.10
C PRO A 40 -27.45 27.05 -28.02
N ASN A 41 -27.97 26.21 -27.13
CA ASN A 41 -29.39 26.03 -26.84
C ASN A 41 -29.89 26.96 -25.70
N GLY A 42 -29.09 27.91 -25.23
CA GLY A 42 -29.41 28.84 -24.15
C GLY A 42 -29.41 28.24 -22.75
N LEU A 43 -29.15 26.94 -22.60
CA LEU A 43 -29.12 26.24 -21.31
C LEU A 43 -27.74 26.35 -20.65
N ARG A 44 -27.71 26.31 -19.31
CA ARG A 44 -26.46 26.32 -18.53
C ARG A 44 -25.78 24.95 -18.57
N PRO A 45 -24.44 24.87 -18.74
CA PRO A 45 -23.74 23.60 -18.71
C PRO A 45 -23.85 22.91 -17.34
N ASN A 46 -24.35 21.67 -17.34
CA ASN A 46 -24.49 20.81 -16.16
C ASN A 46 -23.37 19.75 -16.06
N GLN A 47 -22.42 19.75 -16.98
CA GLN A 47 -21.29 18.83 -17.02
C GLN A 47 -19.99 19.60 -17.19
N ARG A 48 -18.92 19.11 -16.53
CA ARG A 48 -17.57 19.67 -16.61
C ARG A 48 -17.07 19.83 -18.04
N ILE A 49 -17.24 18.80 -18.88
CA ILE A 49 -16.79 18.80 -20.28
C ILE A 49 -17.51 19.89 -21.07
N SER A 50 -18.84 19.98 -20.92
CA SER A 50 -19.67 20.98 -21.59
C SER A 50 -19.33 22.41 -21.15
N CYS A 51 -19.01 22.61 -19.87
CA CYS A 51 -18.56 23.90 -19.33
C CYS A 51 -17.23 24.34 -19.95
N HIS A 52 -16.24 23.45 -19.99
CA HIS A 52 -14.94 23.77 -20.58
C HIS A 52 -15.01 24.02 -22.09
N ARG A 53 -15.85 23.28 -22.82
CA ARG A 53 -16.09 23.52 -24.26
C ARG A 53 -16.73 24.89 -24.51
N ALA A 54 -17.55 25.37 -23.59
CA ALA A 54 -18.15 26.69 -23.65
C ALA A 54 -17.21 27.82 -23.14
N GLY A 55 -15.94 27.51 -22.84
CA GLY A 55 -14.95 28.48 -22.34
C GLY A 55 -15.06 28.79 -20.85
N GLY A 56 -15.90 28.06 -20.10
CA GLY A 56 -16.07 28.21 -18.66
C GLY A 56 -15.08 27.37 -17.85
N VAL A 57 -15.02 27.68 -16.55
CA VAL A 57 -14.28 26.94 -15.53
C VAL A 57 -15.28 26.22 -14.63
N TRP A 58 -15.06 24.92 -14.40
CA TRP A 58 -15.88 24.14 -13.49
C TRP A 58 -15.40 24.34 -12.05
N LEU A 59 -16.25 24.94 -11.22
CA LEU A 59 -15.97 25.15 -9.80
C LEU A 59 -16.76 24.11 -8.99
N GLY A 60 -16.06 23.14 -8.43
CA GLY A 60 -16.62 22.11 -7.57
C GLY A 60 -15.73 21.84 -6.37
N PHE A 61 -16.22 21.02 -5.45
CA PHE A 61 -15.43 20.59 -4.31
C PHE A 61 -14.33 19.63 -4.80
N ASP A 62 -13.08 20.09 -4.80
CA ASP A 62 -11.94 19.35 -5.31
C ASP A 62 -11.11 18.75 -4.18
N ILE A 63 -11.33 17.46 -3.88
CA ILE A 63 -10.52 16.71 -2.91
C ILE A 63 -9.17 16.40 -3.55
N SER A 64 -8.07 16.64 -2.84
CA SER A 64 -6.74 16.39 -3.37
C SER A 64 -6.48 14.88 -3.54
N GLY A 65 -6.70 14.37 -4.76
CA GLY A 65 -6.39 13.00 -5.14
C GLY A 65 -4.89 12.68 -5.05
N HIS A 66 -4.03 13.69 -5.23
CA HIS A 66 -2.58 13.56 -5.04
C HIS A 66 -2.21 13.31 -3.57
N CYS A 67 -2.78 14.08 -2.64
CA CYS A 67 -2.56 13.84 -1.21
C CYS A 67 -3.06 12.45 -0.80
N PHE A 68 -4.22 12.03 -1.29
CA PHE A 68 -4.76 10.69 -1.08
C PHE A 68 -3.79 9.59 -1.54
N LEU A 69 -3.38 9.62 -2.81
CA LEU A 69 -2.51 8.60 -3.40
C LEU A 69 -1.16 8.53 -2.68
N LEU A 70 -0.52 9.68 -2.42
CA LEU A 70 0.81 9.73 -1.80
C LEU A 70 0.81 9.15 -0.39
N ILE A 71 -0.17 9.55 0.44
CA ILE A 71 -0.31 9.04 1.81
C ILE A 71 -0.64 7.55 1.81
N MET A 72 -1.60 7.13 0.97
CA MET A 72 -1.96 5.72 0.87
C MET A 72 -0.77 4.86 0.44
N SER A 73 -0.01 5.28 -0.58
CA SER A 73 1.18 4.58 -1.05
C SER A 73 2.27 4.48 0.02
N ASN A 74 2.56 5.57 0.75
CA ASN A 74 3.58 5.56 1.81
C ASN A 74 3.21 4.61 2.94
N LEU A 75 1.95 4.65 3.41
CA LEU A 75 1.49 3.75 4.46
C LEU A 75 1.49 2.28 4.00
N TRP A 76 1.16 2.01 2.74
CA TRP A 76 1.23 0.66 2.16
C TRP A 76 2.66 0.14 2.11
N ILE A 77 3.60 0.99 1.67
CA ILE A 77 5.03 0.65 1.62
C ILE A 77 5.55 0.33 3.03
N ILE A 78 5.24 1.16 4.03
CA ILE A 78 5.71 0.97 5.41
C ILE A 78 5.27 -0.38 5.97
N GLU A 79 4.01 -0.77 5.76
CA GLU A 79 3.51 -2.08 6.21
C GLU A 79 4.19 -3.24 5.48
N GLU A 80 4.39 -3.14 4.16
CA GLU A 80 5.07 -4.19 3.39
C GLU A 80 6.55 -4.33 3.76
N LEU A 81 7.22 -3.23 4.11
CA LEU A 81 8.60 -3.22 4.56
C LEU A 81 8.76 -3.65 6.02
N GLY A 82 7.71 -3.65 6.83
CA GLY A 82 7.76 -4.05 8.24
C GLY A 82 8.30 -5.47 8.46
N CYS A 83 8.00 -6.41 7.55
CA CYS A 83 8.50 -7.79 7.66
C CYS A 83 10.03 -7.88 7.49
N MET A 84 10.66 -6.92 6.80
CA MET A 84 12.09 -6.91 6.53
C MET A 84 12.93 -6.59 7.75
N GLN A 85 12.36 -5.96 8.79
CA GLN A 85 13.06 -5.69 10.04
C GLN A 85 13.57 -6.98 10.72
N HIS A 86 12.88 -8.10 10.51
CA HIS A 86 13.21 -9.40 11.09
C HIS A 86 14.11 -10.25 10.20
N TRP A 87 14.51 -9.76 9.02
CA TRP A 87 15.32 -10.53 8.07
C TRP A 87 16.70 -10.92 8.63
N ASN A 88 17.33 -10.04 9.42
CA ASN A 88 18.61 -10.33 10.06
C ASN A 88 18.49 -11.45 11.11
N LYS A 89 17.41 -11.45 11.91
CA LYS A 89 17.13 -12.52 12.88
C LYS A 89 16.95 -13.87 12.20
N LEU A 90 16.30 -13.91 11.03
CA LEU A 90 16.18 -15.14 10.23
C LEU A 90 17.55 -15.66 9.79
N SER A 91 18.48 -14.77 9.42
CA SER A 91 19.87 -15.13 9.12
C SER A 91 20.56 -15.80 10.30
N GLU A 92 20.38 -15.26 11.51
CA GLU A 92 20.99 -15.79 12.74
C GLU A 92 20.45 -17.18 13.06
N ILE A 93 19.13 -17.38 13.01
CA ILE A 93 18.48 -18.69 13.26
C ILE A 93 18.99 -19.75 12.27
N LEU A 94 19.11 -19.38 10.99
CA LEU A 94 19.62 -20.25 9.93
C LEU A 94 21.11 -20.60 10.10
N GLN A 95 21.89 -19.72 10.72
CA GLN A 95 23.30 -19.94 11.03
C GLN A 95 23.49 -20.77 12.30
N LEU A 96 22.71 -20.51 13.37
CA LEU A 96 22.77 -21.26 14.63
C LEU A 96 22.46 -22.75 14.45
N HIS A 97 21.48 -23.12 13.63
CA HIS A 97 21.21 -24.53 13.30
C HIS A 97 22.38 -25.20 12.57
N LYS A 98 23.23 -24.45 11.85
CA LYS A 98 24.44 -25.00 11.24
C LYS A 98 25.48 -25.42 12.29
N SER A 99 25.52 -24.70 13.41
CA SER A 99 26.55 -24.83 14.44
C SER A 99 26.27 -25.96 15.43
N ASN A 100 25.00 -26.35 15.58
CA ASN A 100 24.53 -27.31 16.60
C ASN A 100 24.56 -28.79 16.16
N GLU A 101 25.08 -29.10 14.98
CA GLU A 101 25.60 -30.44 14.68
C GLU A 101 27.07 -30.50 15.16
N PRO A 102 27.48 -31.29 16.18
CA PRO A 102 26.80 -32.39 16.90
C PRO A 102 26.67 -32.19 18.43
N ASN A 103 25.64 -32.80 19.02
CA ASN A 103 25.43 -33.02 20.48
C ASN A 103 24.95 -31.84 21.34
N GLN A 104 23.72 -31.36 21.19
CA GLN A 104 22.87 -31.14 22.39
C GLN A 104 21.39 -30.90 22.07
N SER A 105 20.57 -31.82 22.57
CA SER A 105 19.15 -31.62 22.83
C SER A 105 18.98 -30.53 23.90
N THR A 106 18.78 -29.28 23.49
CA THR A 106 18.26 -28.24 24.38
C THR A 106 16.80 -27.97 24.05
N ASN A 107 15.95 -28.17 25.06
CA ASN A 107 14.50 -28.01 25.02
C ASN A 107 14.09 -26.62 24.50
N THR A 108 13.91 -26.49 23.19
CA THR A 108 13.35 -25.29 22.56
C THR A 108 11.98 -25.66 22.01
N SER A 109 11.00 -25.69 22.90
CA SER A 109 9.61 -26.09 22.68
C SER A 109 8.79 -25.09 21.82
N GLY A 110 9.40 -24.52 20.77
CA GLY A 110 8.76 -23.59 19.83
C GLY A 110 9.07 -23.85 18.36
N ILE A 111 10.12 -24.62 18.04
CA ILE A 111 10.49 -24.97 16.66
C ILE A 111 10.24 -26.47 16.49
N ARG A 112 8.99 -26.84 16.21
CA ARG A 112 8.64 -28.22 15.88
C ARG A 112 9.26 -28.60 14.53
N HIS A 113 10.13 -29.61 14.55
CA HIS A 113 10.32 -30.62 13.49
C HIS A 113 10.42 -30.10 12.04
N VAL A 114 11.32 -29.14 11.81
CA VAL A 114 11.70 -28.77 10.43
C VAL A 114 12.76 -29.78 9.97
N SER A 115 12.52 -30.46 8.84
CA SER A 115 13.47 -31.43 8.32
C SER A 115 14.78 -30.75 7.86
N GLU A 116 15.92 -31.42 8.02
CA GLU A 116 17.22 -30.94 7.51
C GLU A 116 17.17 -30.58 6.02
N GLN A 117 16.36 -31.30 5.25
CA GLN A 117 16.14 -31.05 3.84
C GLN A 117 15.43 -29.70 3.61
N GLU A 118 14.37 -29.40 4.36
CA GLU A 118 13.68 -28.09 4.31
C GLU A 118 14.58 -26.94 4.73
N LEU A 119 15.41 -27.14 5.75
CA LEU A 119 16.34 -26.11 6.24
C LEU A 119 17.43 -25.79 5.21
N ASN A 120 17.94 -26.80 4.50
CA ASN A 120 18.90 -26.61 3.42
C ASN A 120 18.28 -25.92 2.19
N ILE A 121 17.03 -26.24 1.84
CA ILE A 121 16.26 -25.52 0.81
C ILE A 121 16.09 -24.05 1.23
N MET A 122 15.65 -23.79 2.47
CA MET A 122 15.45 -22.43 2.98
C MET A 122 16.76 -21.62 2.96
N ARG A 123 17.89 -22.21 3.34
CA ARG A 123 19.20 -21.57 3.31
C ARG A 123 19.68 -21.24 1.89
N SER A 124 19.49 -22.16 0.95
CA SER A 124 19.87 -21.93 -0.46
C SER A 124 19.01 -20.82 -1.08
N ALA A 125 17.70 -20.82 -0.81
CA ALA A 125 16.79 -19.77 -1.20
C ALA A 125 17.16 -18.42 -0.54
N TYR A 126 17.43 -18.40 0.77
CA TYR A 126 17.82 -17.20 1.51
C TYR A 126 19.07 -16.54 0.93
N ARG A 127 20.12 -17.31 0.62
CA ARG A 127 21.35 -16.77 0.02
C ARG A 127 21.12 -16.17 -1.36
N ARG A 128 20.34 -16.84 -2.21
CA ARG A 128 20.02 -16.34 -3.56
C ARG A 128 19.12 -15.11 -3.51
N LEU A 129 18.14 -15.11 -2.62
CA LEU A 129 17.08 -14.11 -2.57
C LEU A 129 17.49 -12.87 -1.76
N THR A 130 18.41 -12.99 -0.79
CA THR A 130 18.87 -11.87 0.06
C THR A 130 19.35 -10.69 -0.76
N SER A 131 20.19 -10.90 -1.77
CA SER A 131 20.73 -9.80 -2.59
C SER A 131 19.62 -9.08 -3.34
N VAL A 132 18.67 -9.83 -3.92
CA VAL A 132 17.52 -9.28 -4.64
C VAL A 132 16.61 -8.51 -3.70
N ILE A 133 16.29 -9.06 -2.53
CA ILE A 133 15.45 -8.42 -1.52
C ILE A 133 16.08 -7.11 -1.03
N ARG A 134 17.39 -7.08 -0.76
CA ARG A 134 18.09 -5.84 -0.33
C ARG A 134 18.02 -4.75 -1.39
N LEU A 135 18.15 -5.11 -2.66
CA LEU A 135 17.99 -4.16 -3.77
C LEU A 135 16.56 -3.63 -3.85
N ILE A 136 15.56 -4.52 -3.79
CA ILE A 136 14.14 -4.13 -3.78
C ILE A 136 13.82 -3.23 -2.59
N PHE A 137 14.33 -3.56 -1.40
CA PHE A 137 14.17 -2.76 -0.19
C PHE A 137 14.75 -1.35 -0.37
N SER A 138 16.00 -1.26 -0.85
CA SER A 138 16.65 0.02 -1.12
C SER A 138 15.88 0.87 -2.13
N PHE A 139 15.47 0.26 -3.24
CA PHE A 139 14.65 0.93 -4.26
C PHE A 139 13.31 1.43 -3.69
N THR A 140 12.63 0.61 -2.90
CA THR A 140 11.35 0.96 -2.29
C THR A 140 11.50 2.08 -1.26
N ALA A 141 12.60 2.11 -0.50
CA ALA A 141 12.89 3.19 0.43
C ALA A 141 13.15 4.53 -0.30
N CYS A 142 13.92 4.50 -1.40
CA CYS A 142 14.10 5.68 -2.25
C CYS A 142 12.77 6.18 -2.83
N LEU A 143 11.90 5.27 -3.26
CA LEU A 143 10.57 5.61 -3.77
C LEU A 143 9.69 6.24 -2.68
N SER A 144 9.70 5.69 -1.45
CA SER A 144 8.98 6.27 -0.31
C SER A 144 9.45 7.70 -0.01
N MET A 145 10.77 7.92 0.01
CA MET A 145 11.33 9.26 0.23
C MET A 145 10.92 10.24 -0.88
N LEU A 146 10.86 9.78 -2.13
CA LEU A 146 10.38 10.60 -3.24
C LEU A 146 8.91 10.97 -3.04
N TRP A 147 8.07 10.04 -2.60
CA TRP A 147 6.66 10.31 -2.29
C TRP A 147 6.49 11.30 -1.14
N ASP A 148 7.33 11.24 -0.11
CA ASP A 148 7.32 12.23 0.99
C ASP A 148 7.63 13.65 0.48
N ILE A 149 8.62 13.77 -0.42
CA ILE A 149 8.96 15.05 -1.05
C ILE A 149 7.81 15.57 -1.91
N MET A 150 7.16 14.69 -2.70
CA MET A 150 5.98 15.05 -3.49
C MET A 150 4.79 15.44 -2.61
N PHE A 151 4.62 14.81 -1.45
CA PHE A 151 3.57 15.16 -0.51
C PHE A 151 3.82 16.54 0.09
N LEU A 152 5.05 16.80 0.53
CA LEU A 152 5.45 18.10 1.07
C LEU A 152 5.27 19.21 0.03
N SER A 153 5.69 18.99 -1.22
CA SER A 153 5.48 19.98 -2.29
C SER A 153 3.99 20.21 -2.57
N THR A 154 3.17 19.16 -2.54
CA THR A 154 1.71 19.28 -2.71
C THR A 154 1.07 20.09 -1.58
N VAL A 155 1.52 19.89 -0.34
CA VAL A 155 1.04 20.63 0.83
C VAL A 155 1.45 22.10 0.79
N ILE A 156 2.65 22.42 0.29
CA ILE A 156 3.15 23.80 0.22
C ILE A 156 2.48 24.58 -0.93
N TYR A 157 2.40 24.01 -2.12
CA TYR A 157 2.12 24.78 -3.34
C TYR A 157 0.69 24.68 -3.87
N PHE A 158 -0.07 23.61 -3.57
CA PHE A 158 -1.33 23.31 -4.25
C PHE A 158 -2.49 23.17 -3.27
N HIS A 159 -3.75 23.38 -3.66
CA HIS A 159 -4.99 23.16 -2.88
C HIS A 159 -5.20 23.95 -1.57
N THR A 160 -6.49 24.13 -1.22
CA THR A 160 -6.92 24.65 0.09
C THR A 160 -6.70 23.63 1.21
N MET A 161 -6.58 24.09 2.47
CA MET A 161 -6.36 23.20 3.62
C MET A 161 -7.42 22.08 3.77
N PRO A 162 -8.74 22.34 3.61
CA PRO A 162 -9.76 21.29 3.76
C PRO A 162 -9.64 20.16 2.73
N SER A 163 -9.37 20.51 1.46
CA SER A 163 -9.21 19.52 0.39
C SER A 163 -8.01 18.59 0.60
N LYS A 164 -6.95 19.09 1.23
CA LYS A 164 -5.77 18.28 1.60
C LYS A 164 -6.08 17.33 2.75
N LEU A 165 -6.71 17.86 3.81
CA LEU A 165 -7.05 17.09 4.99
C LEU A 165 -7.97 15.91 4.64
N LEU A 166 -8.96 16.11 3.79
CA LEU A 166 -9.86 15.04 3.35
C LEU A 166 -9.15 13.98 2.51
N GLY A 167 -8.29 14.38 1.57
CA GLY A 167 -7.50 13.44 0.78
C GLY A 167 -6.59 12.58 1.67
N THR A 168 -5.88 13.21 2.61
CA THR A 168 -5.03 12.52 3.59
C THR A 168 -5.85 11.59 4.50
N ALA A 169 -6.98 12.05 5.02
CA ALA A 169 -7.86 11.26 5.89
C ALA A 169 -8.42 10.03 5.16
N LEU A 170 -8.83 10.17 3.91
CA LEU A 170 -9.25 9.05 3.06
C LEU A 170 -8.12 8.04 2.85
N GLY A 171 -6.90 8.51 2.63
CA GLY A 171 -5.72 7.63 2.46
C GLY A 171 -5.44 6.81 3.72
N VAL A 172 -5.45 7.46 4.89
CA VAL A 172 -5.30 6.80 6.19
C VAL A 172 -6.45 5.82 6.46
N ALA A 173 -7.69 6.21 6.17
CA ALA A 173 -8.86 5.36 6.36
C ALA A 173 -8.80 4.10 5.48
N CYS A 174 -8.41 4.23 4.22
CA CYS A 174 -8.23 3.09 3.32
C CYS A 174 -7.15 2.15 3.84
N TRP A 175 -5.97 2.68 4.19
CA TRP A 175 -4.90 1.89 4.80
C TRP A 175 -5.37 1.15 6.05
N PHE A 176 -6.07 1.84 6.96
CA PHE A 176 -6.56 1.25 8.20
C PHE A 176 -7.55 0.11 7.91
N LEU A 177 -8.51 0.34 7.02
CA LEU A 177 -9.47 -0.67 6.61
C LEU A 177 -8.78 -1.92 6.04
N PHE A 178 -7.82 -1.74 5.13
CA PHE A 178 -7.16 -2.89 4.50
C PHE A 178 -6.22 -3.61 5.46
N TYR A 179 -5.28 -2.93 6.11
CA TYR A 179 -4.26 -3.59 6.92
C TYR A 179 -4.73 -3.97 8.33
N ARG A 180 -5.56 -3.14 8.97
CA ARG A 180 -5.98 -3.39 10.35
C ARG A 180 -7.26 -4.22 10.44
N VAL A 181 -8.11 -4.17 9.42
CA VAL A 181 -9.37 -4.93 9.38
C VAL A 181 -9.29 -6.07 8.38
N ILE A 182 -9.27 -5.81 7.07
CA ILE A 182 -9.46 -6.85 6.03
C ILE A 182 -8.34 -7.90 6.05
N PHE A 183 -7.08 -7.49 5.95
CA PHE A 183 -5.93 -8.42 5.89
C PHE A 183 -5.70 -9.12 7.23
N ARG A 184 -6.11 -8.51 8.34
CA ARG A 184 -6.07 -9.14 9.66
C ARG A 184 -7.19 -10.18 9.83
N SER A 185 -8.37 -9.92 9.28
CA SER A 185 -9.53 -10.81 9.37
C SER A 185 -9.50 -11.98 8.39
N CYS A 186 -8.70 -11.90 7.32
CA CYS A 186 -8.58 -12.93 6.30
C CYS A 186 -7.21 -13.64 6.38
N PRO A 187 -7.13 -14.83 7.01
CA PRO A 187 -5.89 -15.61 7.06
C PRO A 187 -5.39 -15.96 5.67
N THR A 188 -4.07 -16.04 5.52
CA THR A 188 -3.39 -16.45 4.28
C THR A 188 -3.96 -17.78 3.76
N GLY A 189 -4.53 -17.76 2.55
CA GLY A 189 -5.11 -18.95 1.91
C GLY A 189 -6.63 -19.10 2.01
N TYR A 190 -7.33 -18.26 2.76
CA TYR A 190 -8.80 -18.21 2.75
C TYR A 190 -9.34 -17.81 1.36
N TRP A 191 -10.57 -18.20 1.03
CA TRP A 191 -11.22 -17.92 -0.27
C TRP A 191 -10.46 -18.49 -1.48
N GLY A 192 -10.05 -19.77 -1.40
CA GLY A 192 -9.40 -20.47 -2.52
C GLY A 192 -7.97 -20.00 -2.84
N GLY A 193 -7.27 -19.40 -1.87
CA GLY A 193 -5.88 -18.94 -2.04
C GLY A 193 -5.71 -17.47 -2.45
N PHE A 194 -6.81 -16.72 -2.59
CA PHE A 194 -6.77 -15.30 -2.98
C PHE A 194 -6.64 -14.34 -1.79
N ALA A 195 -6.83 -14.79 -0.56
CA ALA A 195 -6.59 -13.96 0.62
C ALA A 195 -5.08 -13.71 0.80
N PRO A 196 -4.61 -12.46 0.75
CA PRO A 196 -3.19 -12.14 0.82
C PRO A 196 -2.56 -12.32 2.21
N GLY A 197 -3.36 -12.31 3.28
CA GLY A 197 -2.88 -12.31 4.67
C GLY A 197 -2.03 -11.09 5.04
N LEU A 198 -1.44 -11.10 6.24
CA LEU A 198 -0.54 -10.03 6.68
C LEU A 198 0.87 -10.19 6.06
N PRO A 199 1.64 -9.09 5.93
CA PRO A 199 3.05 -9.18 5.57
C PRO A 199 3.82 -10.03 6.58
N GLY A 200 4.58 -11.02 6.10
CA GLY A 200 5.36 -11.91 6.97
C GLY A 200 4.62 -13.16 7.45
N ASP A 201 3.33 -13.33 7.15
CA ASP A 201 2.63 -14.59 7.42
C ASP A 201 3.21 -15.72 6.56
N GLY A 202 3.65 -16.79 7.24
CA GLY A 202 4.23 -17.98 6.61
C GLY A 202 4.13 -19.21 7.52
N PRO A 203 4.44 -20.41 7.00
CA PRO A 203 4.37 -21.65 7.77
C PRO A 203 5.33 -21.68 8.97
N ILE A 204 6.39 -20.88 8.94
CA ILE A 204 7.31 -20.68 10.05
C ILE A 204 6.99 -19.31 10.65
N LYS A 205 6.58 -19.26 11.93
CA LYS A 205 6.39 -18.01 12.66
C LYS A 205 7.74 -17.51 13.19
N PHE A 206 8.36 -16.59 12.47
CA PHE A 206 9.60 -15.91 12.88
C PHE A 206 9.36 -14.48 13.42
N VAL A 207 8.14 -13.98 13.28
CA VAL A 207 7.70 -12.73 13.92
C VAL A 207 7.08 -13.09 15.27
N LEU A 208 7.75 -12.68 16.35
CA LEU A 208 7.16 -12.71 17.69
C LEU A 208 6.11 -11.58 17.74
N ASN A 209 4.84 -11.95 17.91
CA ASN A 209 3.75 -11.01 18.16
C ASN A 209 4.02 -10.14 19.39
#